data_AF-A0A7C3P7V8-F1
#
_entry.id   AF-A0A7C3P7V8-F1
#
_cell.length_a   1.000
_cell.length_b   1.000
_cell.length_c   1.000
_cell.angle_alpha   90.00
_cell.angle_beta   90.00
_cell.angle_gamma   90.00
#
_symmetry.space_group_name_H-M   'P 1'
#
loop_
_entity.id
_entity.type
_entity.pdbx_description
1 polymer ?
#
loop_
_entity_poly.entity_id
_entity_poly.type
_entity_poly.pdbx_seq_one_letter_code
_entity_poly.pdbx_strand_id
1 'polypeptide(L)'
;MKKIAMSAPVRVHPFTGLVVDVDTWATAHDYHRRHQQLHLLALHGAGVAYGLDVLPTDPPSDTVVVEPGVAIDEFGNVVIVPERQRVGLGGETELAYIVLDYVESLPPSGRGNQHEERGRVVEDFRLRALSSLPEAPALELARVQLQPGGAPIVNPANPWSPAANEIDCRFRPRAYPRVAQDVSIGLIVCGEEGKLDPRHLIGFHYFLRELDSCGIRPQLVVANEDKVPTTDILYVTGHGEKAVPAASVKRIG
;
A
#
# COMPACT_ATOMS: atom_id res chain seq x y z
N MET A 1 -17.87 -4.50 -2.66
CA MET A 1 -17.58 -3.15 -2.12
C MET A 1 -18.75 -2.66 -1.28
N LYS A 2 -18.59 -2.59 0.05
CA LYS A 2 -19.58 -1.94 0.94
C LYS A 2 -19.52 -0.44 0.67
N LYS A 3 -20.60 0.15 0.16
CA LYS A 3 -20.68 1.58 -0.13
C LYS A 3 -20.46 2.34 1.18
N ILE A 4 -19.32 3.01 1.34
CA ILE A 4 -19.09 3.89 2.50
C ILE A 4 -20.09 5.04 2.34
N ALA A 5 -21.17 5.03 3.13
CA ALA A 5 -22.05 6.17 3.23
C ALA A 5 -21.25 7.31 3.85
N MET A 6 -20.99 8.35 3.05
CA MET A 6 -20.38 9.59 3.54
C MET A 6 -21.44 10.38 4.29
N SER A 7 -21.55 10.15 5.60
CA SER A 7 -22.28 11.02 6.52
C SER A 7 -21.32 12.01 7.18
N ALA A 8 -21.81 13.21 7.47
CA ALA A 8 -21.07 14.16 8.29
C ALA A 8 -20.87 13.58 9.71
N PRO A 9 -19.69 13.76 10.32
CA PRO A 9 -19.46 13.27 11.68
C PRO A 9 -20.36 14.02 12.67
N VAL A 10 -20.97 13.26 13.59
CA VAL A 10 -21.83 13.81 14.66
C VAL A 10 -20.97 14.01 15.90
N ARG A 11 -21.04 15.19 16.52
CA ARG A 11 -20.34 15.51 17.78
C ARG A 11 -21.33 15.69 18.92
N VAL A 12 -20.89 15.37 20.13
CA VAL A 12 -21.63 15.72 21.35
C VAL A 12 -21.68 17.25 21.48
N HIS A 13 -22.86 17.79 21.80
CA HIS A 13 -23.08 19.19 22.15
C HIS A 13 -23.25 19.30 23.67
N PRO A 14 -22.23 19.74 24.44
CA PRO A 14 -22.33 19.81 25.89
C PRO A 14 -23.30 20.91 26.37
N PHE A 15 -24.15 20.60 27.35
CA PHE A 15 -25.03 21.56 28.03
C PHE A 15 -25.24 21.17 29.50
N THR A 16 -25.68 22.12 30.33
CA THR A 16 -25.96 21.84 31.75
C THR A 16 -27.09 20.83 31.90
N GLY A 17 -26.82 19.74 32.63
CA GLY A 17 -27.76 18.63 32.79
C GLY A 17 -27.64 17.54 31.71
N LEU A 18 -26.67 17.62 30.81
CA LEU A 18 -26.33 16.52 29.92
C LEU A 18 -25.92 15.30 30.75
N VAL A 19 -26.62 14.18 30.55
CA VAL A 19 -26.25 12.88 31.11
C VAL A 19 -25.14 12.28 30.25
N VAL A 20 -24.05 11.84 30.88
CA VAL A 20 -22.94 11.19 30.18
C VAL A 20 -23.05 9.68 30.38
N ASP A 21 -23.80 9.04 29.48
CA ASP A 21 -24.00 7.59 29.42
C ASP A 21 -23.13 6.94 28.32
N VAL A 22 -23.33 5.64 28.10
CA VAL A 22 -22.56 4.85 27.12
C VAL A 22 -22.67 5.44 25.71
N ASP A 23 -23.88 5.84 25.29
CA ASP A 23 -24.11 6.37 23.95
C ASP A 23 -23.46 7.75 23.77
N THR A 24 -23.52 8.59 24.82
CA THR A 24 -22.85 9.89 24.85
C THR A 24 -21.32 9.73 24.75
N TRP A 25 -20.75 8.80 25.51
CA TRP A 25 -19.32 8.47 25.44
C TRP A 25 -18.92 7.92 24.07
N ALA A 26 -19.66 6.94 23.54
CA ALA A 26 -19.40 6.35 22.24
C ALA A 26 -19.43 7.41 21.14
N THR A 27 -20.45 8.28 21.13
CA THR A 27 -20.57 9.38 20.16
C THR A 27 -19.38 10.33 20.23
N ALA A 28 -18.91 10.69 21.44
CA ALA A 28 -17.76 11.57 21.59
C ALA A 28 -16.46 10.93 21.05
N HIS A 29 -16.22 9.66 21.35
CA HIS A 29 -15.03 8.95 20.88
C HIS A 29 -15.06 8.66 19.37
N ASP A 30 -16.21 8.23 18.84
CA ASP A 30 -16.40 7.96 17.42
C ASP A 30 -16.22 9.22 16.59
N TYR A 31 -16.66 10.39 17.08
CA TYR A 31 -16.41 11.67 16.42
C TYR A 31 -14.90 11.90 16.20
N HIS A 32 -14.09 11.74 17.24
CA HIS A 32 -12.65 11.96 17.17
C HIS A 32 -11.96 10.90 16.30
N ARG A 33 -12.30 9.62 16.49
CA ARG A 33 -11.78 8.51 15.68
C ARG A 33 -12.09 8.73 14.21
N ARG A 34 -13.33 9.08 13.87
CA ARG A 34 -13.74 9.31 12.49
C ARG A 34 -13.05 10.52 11.88
N HIS A 35 -12.91 11.61 12.63
CA HIS A 35 -12.18 12.78 12.16
C HIS A 35 -10.70 12.48 11.91
N GLN A 36 -10.07 11.67 12.75
CA GLN A 36 -8.70 11.20 12.55
C GLN A 36 -8.57 10.31 11.30
N GLN A 37 -9.44 9.32 11.12
CA GLN A 37 -9.49 8.48 9.92
C GLN A 37 -9.64 9.32 8.65
N LEU A 38 -10.55 10.30 8.67
CA LEU A 38 -10.77 11.21 7.54
C LEU A 38 -9.53 12.06 7.25
N HIS A 39 -8.87 12.60 8.27
CA HIS A 39 -7.63 13.36 8.10
C HIS A 39 -6.53 12.49 7.47
N LEU A 40 -6.33 11.28 8.00
CA LEU A 40 -5.34 10.34 7.51
C LEU A 40 -5.61 9.97 6.05
N LEU A 41 -6.82 9.57 5.71
CA LEU A 41 -7.15 9.18 4.33
C LEU A 41 -7.12 10.37 3.36
N ALA A 42 -7.62 11.54 3.76
CA ALA A 42 -7.68 12.71 2.89
C ALA A 42 -6.30 13.30 2.60
N LEU A 43 -5.40 13.30 3.58
CA LEU A 43 -4.09 13.96 3.47
C LEU A 43 -2.93 13.00 3.29
N HIS A 44 -3.05 11.73 3.66
CA HIS A 44 -1.95 10.75 3.63
C HIS A 44 -2.27 9.50 2.80
N GLY A 45 -3.56 9.19 2.60
CA GLY A 45 -3.98 7.94 1.99
C GLY A 45 -3.69 6.70 2.84
N ALA A 46 -3.93 5.53 2.26
CA ALA A 46 -3.59 4.24 2.85
C ALA A 46 -2.20 3.77 2.39
N GLY A 47 -1.50 3.04 3.24
CA GLY A 47 -0.18 2.48 2.96
C GLY A 47 0.77 2.55 4.16
N VAL A 48 2.01 2.12 3.93
CA VAL A 48 3.08 2.21 4.93
C VAL A 48 3.52 3.66 5.09
N ALA A 49 3.46 4.17 6.32
CA ALA A 49 3.96 5.49 6.68
C ALA A 49 5.44 5.45 7.09
N TYR A 50 5.84 4.42 7.84
CA TYR A 50 7.21 4.27 8.35
C TYR A 50 7.55 2.80 8.64
N GLY A 51 8.82 2.40 8.46
CA GLY A 51 9.32 1.06 8.82
C GLY A 51 8.66 -0.07 8.01
N LEU A 52 8.29 -1.17 8.67
CA LEU A 52 7.62 -2.35 8.08
C LEU A 52 8.37 -3.04 6.95
N ASP A 53 9.69 -2.91 6.91
CA ASP A 53 10.51 -3.52 5.87
C ASP A 53 10.49 -5.04 5.99
N VAL A 54 10.33 -5.71 4.85
CA VAL A 54 10.33 -7.17 4.74
C VAL A 54 11.72 -7.61 4.32
N LEU A 55 12.39 -8.36 5.17
CA LEU A 55 13.78 -8.79 5.03
C LEU A 55 13.85 -10.32 5.07
N PRO A 56 14.83 -10.95 4.38
CA PRO A 56 15.12 -12.36 4.59
C PRO A 56 15.68 -12.57 6.01
N THR A 57 15.58 -13.80 6.51
CA THR A 57 16.26 -14.17 7.76
C THR A 57 17.76 -14.29 7.56
N ASP A 58 18.52 -14.22 8.65
CA ASP A 58 19.94 -14.55 8.69
C ASP A 58 20.17 -15.72 9.67
N PRO A 59 20.52 -16.93 9.19
CA PRO A 59 20.69 -17.31 7.79
C PRO A 59 19.36 -17.35 7.00
N PRO A 60 19.39 -17.24 5.66
CA PRO A 60 18.19 -17.32 4.81
C PRO A 60 17.40 -18.63 4.98
N SER A 61 16.08 -18.53 5.09
CA SER A 61 15.15 -19.67 5.19
C SER A 61 13.84 -19.39 4.45
N ASP A 62 12.83 -20.24 4.60
CA ASP A 62 11.45 -20.07 4.13
C ASP A 62 10.62 -19.01 4.90
N THR A 63 11.28 -18.27 5.79
CA THR A 63 10.68 -17.30 6.69
C THR A 63 11.24 -15.93 6.36
N VAL A 64 10.39 -14.90 6.45
CA VAL A 64 10.80 -13.51 6.35
C VAL A 64 10.65 -12.82 7.70
N VAL A 65 11.39 -11.72 7.85
CA VAL A 65 11.32 -10.81 8.98
C VAL A 65 10.61 -9.54 8.54
N VAL A 66 9.66 -9.08 9.34
CA VAL A 66 9.05 -7.75 9.18
C VAL A 66 9.55 -6.86 10.32
N GLU A 67 10.23 -5.77 9.97
CA GLU A 67 10.71 -4.79 10.95
C GLU A 67 9.55 -3.98 11.55
N PRO A 68 9.73 -3.41 12.76
CA PRO A 68 8.75 -2.51 13.35
C PRO A 68 8.36 -1.36 12.42
N GLY A 69 7.16 -0.84 12.59
CA GLY A 69 6.71 0.32 11.82
C GLY A 69 5.23 0.62 11.95
N VAL A 70 4.78 1.55 11.11
CA VAL A 70 3.44 2.14 11.15
C VAL A 70 2.86 2.21 9.75
N ALA A 71 1.59 1.85 9.63
CA ALA A 71 0.82 1.99 8.40
C ALA A 71 -0.60 2.50 8.64
N ILE A 72 -1.27 2.87 7.56
CA ILE A 72 -2.66 3.32 7.53
C ILE A 72 -3.43 2.39 6.60
N ASP A 73 -4.49 1.75 7.07
CA ASP A 73 -5.33 0.88 6.23
C ASP A 73 -6.31 1.68 5.35
N GLU A 74 -7.08 0.99 4.50
CA GLU A 74 -8.06 1.62 3.59
C GLU A 74 -9.24 2.30 4.32
N PHE A 75 -9.42 2.04 5.61
CA PHE A 75 -10.42 2.68 6.46
C PHE A 75 -9.85 3.82 7.31
N GLY A 76 -8.54 4.10 7.22
CA GLY A 76 -7.86 5.14 7.96
C GLY A 76 -7.45 4.72 9.37
N ASN A 77 -7.48 3.43 9.69
CA ASN A 77 -6.99 2.92 10.95
C ASN A 77 -5.46 2.90 10.93
N VAL A 78 -4.85 3.28 12.05
CA VAL A 78 -3.40 3.22 12.22
C VAL A 78 -3.03 1.83 12.70
N VAL A 79 -2.17 1.14 11.95
CA VAL A 79 -1.65 -0.18 12.31
C VAL A 79 -0.22 -0.03 12.78
N ILE A 80 0.05 -0.40 14.03
CA ILE A 80 1.37 -0.30 14.65
C ILE A 80 1.92 -1.71 14.85
N VAL A 81 3.09 -1.98 14.26
CA VAL A 81 3.87 -3.19 14.54
C VAL A 81 5.03 -2.74 15.44
N PRO A 82 4.95 -2.97 16.76
CA PRO A 82 5.90 -2.39 17.70
C PRO A 82 7.25 -3.10 17.72
N GLU A 83 7.27 -4.38 17.36
CA GLU A 83 8.44 -5.26 17.45
C GLU A 83 8.60 -6.09 16.19
N ARG A 84 9.82 -6.56 15.95
CA ARG A 84 10.18 -7.40 14.81
C ARG A 84 9.36 -8.68 14.81
N GLN A 85 8.72 -8.98 13.68
CA GLN A 85 7.90 -10.17 13.48
C GLN A 85 8.56 -11.15 12.52
N ARG A 86 8.30 -12.45 12.70
CA ARG A 86 8.71 -13.51 11.76
C ARG A 86 7.48 -14.10 11.10
N VAL A 87 7.51 -14.27 9.79
CA VAL A 87 6.40 -14.81 9.00
C VAL A 87 6.92 -15.95 8.14
N GLY A 88 6.46 -17.18 8.40
CA GLY A 88 6.73 -18.32 7.53
C GLY A 88 5.86 -18.24 6.27
N LEU A 89 6.46 -18.42 5.09
CA LEU A 89 5.74 -18.32 3.82
C LEU A 89 5.04 -19.63 3.41
N GLY A 90 5.44 -20.76 4.01
CA GLY A 90 4.88 -22.09 3.73
C GLY A 90 5.23 -22.61 2.33
N GLY A 91 5.41 -23.93 2.18
CA GLY A 91 5.90 -24.54 0.93
C GLY A 91 4.82 -24.96 -0.08
N GLU A 92 3.53 -24.74 0.21
CA GLU A 92 2.42 -25.33 -0.56
C GLU A 92 1.78 -24.40 -1.59
N THR A 93 2.15 -23.12 -1.60
CA THR A 93 1.62 -22.12 -2.55
C THR A 93 2.69 -21.64 -3.51
N GLU A 94 2.31 -21.35 -4.76
CA GLU A 94 3.21 -20.77 -5.76
C GLU A 94 3.49 -19.28 -5.50
N LEU A 95 2.56 -18.57 -4.84
CA LEU A 95 2.67 -17.14 -4.57
C LEU A 95 2.19 -16.83 -3.16
N ALA A 96 3.11 -16.37 -2.31
CA ALA A 96 2.81 -15.95 -0.95
C ALA A 96 2.76 -14.42 -0.87
N TYR A 97 1.68 -13.89 -0.29
CA TYR A 97 1.49 -12.48 0.03
C TYR A 97 1.72 -12.27 1.52
N ILE A 98 2.63 -11.36 1.88
CA ILE A 98 2.80 -10.92 3.27
C ILE A 98 1.87 -9.73 3.49
N VAL A 99 0.83 -9.95 4.29
CA VAL A 99 -0.24 -8.96 4.52
C VAL A 99 -0.32 -8.54 5.98
N LEU A 100 -0.64 -7.27 6.19
CA LEU A 100 -0.84 -6.64 7.50
C LEU A 100 -2.28 -6.11 7.62
N ASP A 101 -2.98 -6.56 8.66
CA ASP A 101 -4.36 -6.15 8.95
C ASP A 101 -4.43 -5.36 10.27
N TYR A 102 -5.36 -4.42 10.35
CA TYR A 102 -5.84 -3.85 11.60
C TYR A 102 -6.82 -4.82 12.27
N VAL A 103 -6.69 -5.04 13.58
CA VAL A 103 -7.68 -5.79 14.37
C VAL A 103 -7.91 -5.12 15.71
N GLU A 104 -9.16 -5.05 16.15
CA GLU A 104 -9.48 -4.71 17.54
C GLU A 104 -9.55 -6.00 18.35
N SER A 105 -8.87 -6.04 19.49
CA SER A 105 -8.92 -7.16 20.43
C SER A 105 -9.23 -6.66 21.84
N LEU A 106 -9.82 -7.53 22.67
CA LEU A 106 -9.84 -7.27 24.11
C LEU A 106 -8.44 -7.55 24.66
N PRO A 107 -7.94 -6.76 25.61
CA PRO A 107 -6.65 -7.06 26.22
C PRO A 107 -6.67 -8.49 26.77
N PRO A 108 -5.54 -9.22 26.69
CA PRO A 108 -5.46 -10.56 27.24
C PRO A 108 -5.82 -10.51 28.73
N SER A 109 -6.67 -11.44 29.17
CA SER A 109 -7.07 -11.55 30.58
C SER A 109 -5.82 -11.70 31.44
N GLY A 110 -5.45 -10.66 32.17
CA GLY A 110 -4.34 -10.66 33.09
C GLY A 110 -4.73 -11.31 34.42
N ARG A 111 -3.76 -11.40 35.34
CA ARG A 111 -4.04 -11.66 36.77
C ARG A 111 -4.61 -10.43 37.48
N GLY A 112 -5.19 -9.47 36.76
CA GLY A 112 -5.79 -8.24 37.28
C GLY A 112 -7.28 -8.39 37.60
N ASN A 113 -7.88 -7.32 38.11
CA ASN A 113 -9.33 -7.27 38.33
C ASN A 113 -10.06 -7.36 36.98
N GLN A 114 -10.83 -8.43 36.77
CA GLN A 114 -11.57 -8.73 35.53
C GLN A 114 -12.51 -7.60 35.06
N HIS A 115 -12.89 -6.66 35.94
CA HIS A 115 -13.70 -5.50 35.60
C HIS A 115 -12.92 -4.41 34.86
N GLU A 116 -11.63 -4.22 35.15
CA GLU A 116 -10.80 -3.19 34.50
C GLU A 116 -10.33 -3.63 33.10
N GLU A 117 -10.15 -4.94 32.91
CA GLU A 117 -9.70 -5.54 31.65
C GLU A 117 -10.82 -5.59 30.60
N ARG A 118 -12.09 -5.69 31.02
CA ARG A 118 -13.26 -5.70 30.13
C ARG A 118 -13.63 -4.33 29.55
N GLY A 119 -13.09 -3.24 30.10
CA GLY A 119 -13.41 -1.87 29.67
C GLY A 119 -12.46 -1.29 28.61
N ARG A 120 -11.52 -2.09 28.09
CA ARG A 120 -10.50 -1.63 27.14
C ARG A 120 -10.59 -2.42 25.84
N VAL A 121 -10.37 -1.71 24.74
CA VAL A 121 -10.12 -2.28 23.43
C VAL A 121 -8.68 -1.96 23.06
N VAL A 122 -7.95 -2.96 22.60
CA VAL A 122 -6.59 -2.81 22.07
C VAL A 122 -6.72 -2.75 20.56
N GLU A 123 -6.23 -1.65 20.00
CA GLU A 123 -6.00 -1.52 18.57
C GLU A 123 -4.70 -2.24 18.25
N ASP A 124 -4.82 -3.41 17.60
CA ASP A 124 -3.75 -4.37 17.40
C ASP A 124 -3.59 -4.68 15.90
N PHE A 125 -2.63 -5.54 15.57
CA PHE A 125 -2.32 -5.92 14.21
C PHE A 125 -2.35 -7.43 14.02
N ARG A 126 -2.54 -7.84 12.76
CA ARG A 126 -2.38 -9.23 12.35
C ARG A 126 -1.50 -9.28 11.12
N LEU A 127 -0.39 -10.02 11.23
CA LEU A 127 0.57 -10.22 10.14
C LEU A 127 0.50 -11.67 9.66
N ARG A 128 0.32 -11.89 8.36
CA ARG A 128 0.10 -13.24 7.79
C ARG A 128 0.76 -13.40 6.43
N ALA A 129 1.13 -14.63 6.10
CA ALA A 129 1.36 -15.06 4.72
C ALA A 129 0.06 -15.70 4.19
N LEU A 130 -0.41 -15.25 3.03
CA LEU A 130 -1.61 -15.78 2.35
C LEU A 130 -1.28 -16.21 0.93
N SER A 131 -2.02 -17.17 0.38
CA SER A 131 -1.91 -17.60 -1.02
C SER A 131 -2.69 -16.71 -2.00
N SER A 132 -3.53 -15.83 -1.48
CA SER A 132 -4.30 -14.84 -2.23
C SER A 132 -4.59 -13.62 -1.35
N LEU A 133 -4.73 -12.45 -1.97
CA LEU A 133 -5.10 -11.24 -1.24
C LEU A 133 -6.55 -11.37 -0.72
N PRO A 134 -6.82 -10.92 0.53
CA PRO A 134 -8.16 -10.97 1.10
C PRO A 134 -9.09 -9.93 0.43
N GLU A 135 -10.41 -10.19 0.46
CA GLU A 135 -11.41 -9.18 0.05
C GLU A 135 -11.56 -8.04 1.07
N ALA A 136 -11.24 -8.31 2.34
CA ALA A 136 -11.24 -7.32 3.40
C ALA A 136 -9.96 -6.46 3.32
N PRO A 137 -9.99 -5.20 3.78
CA PRO A 137 -8.82 -4.33 3.71
C PRO A 137 -7.63 -4.89 4.47
N ALA A 138 -6.54 -5.05 3.74
CA ALA A 138 -5.26 -5.51 4.22
C ALA A 138 -4.17 -4.80 3.43
N LEU A 139 -3.07 -4.49 4.08
CA LEU A 139 -1.91 -3.90 3.41
C LEU A 139 -0.97 -5.00 2.96
N GLU A 140 -0.72 -5.08 1.66
CA GLU A 140 0.33 -5.94 1.12
C GLU A 140 1.70 -5.32 1.39
N LEU A 141 2.51 -5.95 2.23
CA LEU A 141 3.87 -5.49 2.53
C LEU A 141 4.87 -5.96 1.48
N ALA A 142 4.72 -7.20 1.02
CA ALA A 142 5.48 -7.80 -0.06
C ALA A 142 4.78 -9.07 -0.56
N ARG A 143 5.28 -9.62 -1.66
CA ARG A 143 4.94 -10.97 -2.13
C ARG A 143 6.19 -11.74 -2.51
N VAL A 144 6.09 -13.06 -2.61
CA VAL A 144 7.19 -13.94 -3.03
C VAL A 144 6.63 -15.04 -3.91
N GLN A 145 7.18 -15.20 -5.12
CA GLN A 145 6.89 -16.37 -5.95
C GLN A 145 7.76 -17.53 -5.46
N LEU A 146 7.15 -18.56 -4.90
CA LEU A 146 7.86 -19.68 -4.27
C LEU A 146 8.15 -20.78 -5.30
N GLN A 147 9.36 -21.31 -5.27
CA GLN A 147 9.68 -22.50 -6.05
C GLN A 147 9.34 -23.79 -5.28
N PRO A 148 8.86 -24.84 -5.97
CA PRO A 148 8.75 -26.16 -5.39
C PRO A 148 10.10 -26.63 -4.85
N GLY A 149 10.14 -27.09 -3.60
CA GLY A 149 11.36 -27.60 -2.96
C GLY A 149 11.99 -26.69 -1.90
N GLY A 150 11.37 -25.55 -1.57
CA GLY A 150 11.70 -24.80 -0.34
C GLY A 150 13.05 -24.09 -0.38
N ALA A 151 13.42 -23.50 -1.51
CA ALA A 151 14.61 -22.67 -1.60
C ALA A 151 14.53 -21.48 -0.64
N PRO A 152 15.67 -21.01 -0.09
CA PRO A 152 15.69 -19.92 0.87
C PRO A 152 15.22 -18.61 0.24
N ILE A 153 14.50 -17.80 1.02
CA ILE A 153 14.05 -16.48 0.60
C ILE A 153 15.19 -15.48 0.76
N VAL A 154 15.41 -14.66 -0.27
CA VAL A 154 16.50 -13.68 -0.33
C VAL A 154 16.01 -12.31 -0.81
N ASN A 155 16.85 -11.30 -0.62
CA ASN A 155 16.64 -10.00 -1.26
C ASN A 155 16.77 -10.11 -2.78
N PRO A 156 15.97 -9.35 -3.55
CA PRO A 156 16.04 -9.40 -4.99
C PRO A 156 17.37 -8.86 -5.51
N ALA A 157 17.99 -9.58 -6.45
CA ALA A 157 19.16 -9.06 -7.18
C ALA A 157 18.78 -7.81 -8.00
N ASN A 158 17.56 -7.77 -8.52
CA ASN A 158 16.96 -6.60 -9.16
C ASN A 158 15.59 -6.29 -8.54
N PRO A 159 15.49 -5.25 -7.68
CA PRO A 159 14.23 -4.88 -7.02
C PRO A 159 13.06 -4.56 -7.98
N TRP A 160 13.35 -4.20 -9.23
CA TRP A 160 12.34 -3.88 -10.25
C TRP A 160 11.82 -5.11 -11.00
N SER A 161 12.56 -6.22 -10.91
CA SER A 161 12.18 -7.50 -11.49
C SER A 161 12.61 -8.66 -10.57
N PRO A 162 12.01 -8.79 -9.37
CA PRO A 162 12.31 -9.89 -8.46
C PRO A 162 12.06 -11.25 -9.12
N ALA A 163 12.98 -12.19 -8.91
CA ALA A 163 12.87 -13.56 -9.34
C ALA A 163 12.14 -14.42 -8.30
N ALA A 164 12.00 -15.72 -8.58
CA ALA A 164 11.41 -16.65 -7.64
C ALA A 164 12.28 -16.80 -6.38
N ASN A 165 11.64 -16.92 -5.22
CA ASN A 165 12.19 -16.87 -3.86
C ASN A 165 12.89 -15.54 -3.52
N GLU A 166 12.65 -14.48 -4.30
CA GLU A 166 13.08 -13.13 -3.96
C GLU A 166 11.90 -12.31 -3.43
N ILE A 167 12.17 -11.43 -2.47
CA ILE A 167 11.15 -10.55 -1.89
C ILE A 167 10.74 -9.49 -2.91
N ASP A 168 9.47 -9.49 -3.32
CA ASP A 168 8.88 -8.50 -4.21
C ASP A 168 8.10 -7.45 -3.42
N CYS A 169 8.74 -6.31 -3.20
CA CYS A 169 8.16 -5.13 -2.56
C CYS A 169 7.52 -4.16 -3.55
N ARG A 170 7.46 -4.47 -4.86
CA ARG A 170 6.99 -3.51 -5.85
C ARG A 170 5.56 -3.09 -5.58
N PHE A 171 4.70 -3.95 -5.04
CA PHE A 171 3.27 -3.65 -4.83
C PHE A 171 2.96 -3.02 -3.47
N ARG A 172 3.98 -2.76 -2.67
CA ARG A 172 3.86 -2.23 -1.32
C ARG A 172 3.31 -0.78 -1.34
N PRO A 173 2.10 -0.52 -0.82
CA PRO A 173 1.54 0.83 -0.81
C PRO A 173 2.29 1.71 0.20
N ARG A 174 2.40 2.99 -0.12
CA ARG A 174 3.02 4.01 0.74
C ARG A 174 1.99 5.08 1.07
N ALA A 175 1.95 5.47 2.34
CA ALA A 175 1.18 6.62 2.78
C ALA A 175 2.07 7.86 2.70
N TYR A 176 1.82 8.74 1.71
CA TYR A 176 2.53 10.00 1.53
C TYR A 176 1.58 11.18 1.66
N PRO A 177 2.08 12.38 2.01
CA PRO A 177 1.30 13.60 1.89
C PRO A 177 0.72 13.71 0.48
N ARG A 178 -0.60 13.69 0.36
CA ARG A 178 -1.30 13.86 -0.91
C ARG A 178 -1.26 15.34 -1.27
N VAL A 179 -0.33 15.71 -2.13
CA VAL A 179 -0.36 17.02 -2.79
C VAL A 179 -1.14 16.82 -4.08
N ALA A 180 -2.37 17.34 -4.14
CA ALA A 180 -3.16 17.28 -5.36
C ALA A 180 -2.53 18.18 -6.43
N GLN A 181 -1.62 17.62 -7.22
CA GLN A 181 -1.07 18.23 -8.42
C GLN A 181 -1.53 17.42 -9.62
N ASP A 182 -1.98 18.12 -10.65
CA ASP A 182 -2.23 17.51 -11.95
C ASP A 182 -0.93 17.53 -12.74
N VAL A 183 -0.54 16.37 -13.26
CA VAL A 183 0.66 16.23 -14.10
C VAL A 183 0.23 15.61 -15.42
N SER A 184 0.46 16.31 -16.52
CA SER A 184 0.25 15.79 -17.86
C SER A 184 1.39 14.86 -18.27
N ILE A 185 1.06 13.67 -18.78
CA ILE A 185 2.02 12.65 -19.18
C ILE A 185 1.79 12.29 -20.64
N GLY A 186 2.78 12.54 -21.48
CA GLY A 186 2.79 12.10 -22.87
C GLY A 186 3.30 10.68 -22.95
N LEU A 187 2.47 9.72 -23.34
CA LEU A 187 2.91 8.35 -23.61
C LEU A 187 3.20 8.18 -25.09
N ILE A 188 4.47 7.97 -25.43
CA ILE A 188 4.89 7.62 -26.78
C ILE A 188 5.28 6.16 -26.80
N VAL A 189 4.64 5.44 -27.72
CA VAL A 189 4.92 4.03 -27.94
C VAL A 189 5.62 3.85 -29.29
N CYS A 190 6.90 3.48 -29.24
CA CYS A 190 7.74 3.33 -30.43
C CYS A 190 7.72 1.89 -30.97
N GLY A 191 7.66 1.74 -32.30
CA GLY A 191 7.66 0.43 -32.98
C GLY A 191 6.42 0.15 -33.83
N GLU A 192 6.42 -1.01 -34.50
CA GLU A 192 5.29 -1.42 -35.37
C GLU A 192 4.03 -1.74 -34.53
N GLU A 193 2.89 -1.13 -34.89
CA GLU A 193 1.57 -1.45 -34.32
C GLU A 193 1.33 -2.96 -34.43
N GLY A 194 1.15 -3.62 -33.27
CA GLY A 194 0.94 -5.07 -33.17
C GLY A 194 2.13 -5.91 -32.67
N LYS A 195 3.34 -5.33 -32.52
CA LYS A 195 4.52 -5.99 -31.90
C LYS A 195 4.82 -5.53 -30.48
N LEU A 196 3.91 -4.76 -29.88
CA LEU A 196 4.03 -4.30 -28.50
C LEU A 196 3.76 -5.44 -27.53
N ASP A 197 4.84 -5.93 -26.95
CA ASP A 197 4.76 -6.82 -25.81
C ASP A 197 4.10 -6.06 -24.62
N PRO A 198 3.03 -6.61 -24.00
CA PRO A 198 2.43 -6.04 -22.79
C PRO A 198 3.45 -5.74 -21.68
N ARG A 199 4.57 -6.47 -21.64
CA ARG A 199 5.68 -6.24 -20.71
C ARG A 199 6.30 -4.84 -20.83
N HIS A 200 6.22 -4.20 -22.00
CA HIS A 200 6.72 -2.83 -22.20
C HIS A 200 5.88 -1.76 -21.46
N LEU A 201 4.67 -2.10 -21.03
CA LEU A 201 3.79 -1.21 -20.27
C LEU A 201 3.80 -1.50 -18.77
N ILE A 202 4.47 -2.57 -18.32
CA ILE A 202 4.56 -2.91 -16.88
C ILE A 202 5.26 -1.79 -16.11
N GLY A 203 6.38 -1.27 -16.64
CA GLY A 203 7.08 -0.14 -16.03
C GLY A 203 6.20 1.12 -15.97
N PHE A 204 5.38 1.35 -16.99
CA PHE A 204 4.46 2.48 -17.02
C PHE A 204 3.35 2.33 -15.97
N HIS A 205 2.83 1.11 -15.78
CA HIS A 205 1.85 0.83 -14.74
C HIS A 205 2.42 1.08 -13.34
N TYR A 206 3.65 0.64 -13.06
CA TYR A 206 4.32 0.95 -11.80
C TYR A 206 4.54 2.44 -11.61
N PHE A 207 4.94 3.16 -12.66
CA PHE A 207 5.10 4.60 -12.61
C PHE A 207 3.79 5.32 -12.26
N LEU A 208 2.67 5.00 -12.93
CA LEU A 208 1.38 5.61 -12.62
C LEU A 208 0.92 5.34 -11.18
N ARG A 209 1.18 4.12 -10.68
CA ARG A 209 0.88 3.77 -9.28
C ARG A 209 1.70 4.61 -8.30
N GLU A 210 2.99 4.83 -8.57
CA GLU A 210 3.81 5.70 -7.69
C GLU A 210 3.36 7.16 -7.73
N LEU A 211 2.87 7.66 -8.86
CA LEU A 211 2.28 9.00 -8.90
C LEU A 211 1.02 9.09 -8.02
N ASP A 212 0.14 8.09 -8.11
CA ASP A 212 -1.08 8.05 -7.29
C ASP A 212 -0.75 7.92 -5.78
N SER A 213 0.28 7.14 -5.42
CA SER A 213 0.74 7.04 -4.02
C SER A 213 1.25 8.38 -3.48
N CYS A 214 1.79 9.25 -4.34
CA CYS A 214 2.21 10.61 -4.00
C CYS A 214 1.07 11.64 -4.07
N GLY A 215 -0.15 11.23 -4.43
CA GLY A 215 -1.29 12.12 -4.62
C GLY A 215 -1.24 12.96 -5.90
N ILE A 216 -0.32 12.63 -6.82
CA ILE A 216 -0.22 13.26 -8.14
C ILE A 216 -1.27 12.63 -9.05
N ARG A 217 -2.09 13.45 -9.70
CA ARG A 217 -3.14 13.01 -10.61
C ARG A 217 -2.62 13.05 -12.06
N PRO A 218 -2.29 11.89 -12.66
CA PRO A 218 -1.79 11.87 -14.03
C PRO A 218 -2.91 12.14 -15.04
N GLN A 219 -2.66 13.06 -15.97
CA GLN A 219 -3.47 13.24 -17.18
C GLN A 219 -2.72 12.66 -18.39
N LEU A 220 -3.18 11.50 -18.88
CA LEU A 220 -2.49 10.79 -19.96
C LEU A 220 -2.85 11.38 -21.33
N VAL A 221 -1.82 11.73 -22.10
CA VAL A 221 -1.92 12.10 -23.51
C VAL A 221 -1.17 11.05 -24.32
N VAL A 222 -1.90 10.16 -24.99
CA VAL A 222 -1.29 9.17 -25.89
C VAL A 222 -0.90 9.87 -27.19
N ALA A 223 0.34 9.66 -27.61
CA ALA A 223 0.87 10.27 -28.82
C ALA A 223 1.76 9.30 -29.61
N ASN A 224 1.92 9.62 -30.89
CA ASN A 224 2.67 8.80 -31.84
C ASN A 224 4.07 9.41 -32.03
N GLU A 225 5.02 8.62 -32.57
CA GLU A 225 6.41 9.05 -32.83
C GLU A 225 6.49 10.39 -33.58
N ASP A 226 5.52 10.69 -34.45
CA ASP A 226 5.49 11.89 -35.30
C ASP A 226 5.01 13.17 -34.60
N LYS A 227 4.37 13.05 -33.42
CA LYS A 227 3.76 14.21 -32.74
C LYS A 227 3.92 14.14 -31.23
N VAL A 228 5.10 14.54 -30.74
CA VAL A 228 5.38 14.67 -29.30
C VAL A 228 4.45 15.73 -28.67
N PRO A 229 3.63 15.37 -27.67
CA PRO A 229 2.74 16.30 -27.01
C PRO A 229 3.54 17.20 -26.07
N THR A 230 3.05 18.42 -25.83
CA THR A 230 3.58 19.26 -24.76
C THR A 230 2.98 18.79 -23.46
N THR A 231 3.78 18.09 -22.65
CA THR A 231 3.37 17.52 -21.36
C THR A 231 4.47 17.72 -20.33
N ASP A 232 4.10 17.68 -19.05
CA ASP A 232 5.03 17.84 -17.92
C ASP A 232 6.04 16.69 -17.86
N ILE A 233 5.59 15.48 -18.19
CA ILE A 233 6.43 14.28 -18.27
C ILE A 233 6.21 13.61 -19.63
N LEU A 234 7.27 13.09 -20.23
CA LEU A 234 7.21 12.25 -21.41
C LEU A 234 7.67 10.83 -21.05
N TYR A 235 6.77 9.85 -21.19
CA TYR A 235 7.08 8.43 -21.02
C TYR A 235 7.20 7.77 -22.38
N VAL A 236 8.39 7.26 -22.70
CA VAL A 236 8.68 6.61 -23.98
C VAL A 236 8.95 5.14 -23.75
N THR A 237 8.23 4.28 -24.47
CA THR A 237 8.40 2.82 -24.41
C THR A 237 8.28 2.24 -25.82
N GLY A 238 8.86 1.08 -26.11
CA GLY A 238 8.84 0.54 -27.46
C GLY A 238 9.77 -0.65 -27.69
N HIS A 239 9.76 -1.18 -28.91
CA HIS A 239 10.59 -2.31 -29.33
C HIS A 239 11.45 -1.98 -30.55
N GLY A 240 12.74 -2.33 -30.50
CA GLY A 240 13.68 -2.21 -31.63
C GLY A 240 14.68 -1.05 -31.51
N GLU A 241 15.61 -0.99 -32.46
CA GLU A 241 16.74 -0.04 -32.51
C GLU A 241 16.34 1.40 -32.89
N LYS A 242 15.04 1.67 -33.06
CA LYS A 242 14.55 3.03 -33.31
C LYS A 242 14.74 3.86 -32.05
N ALA A 243 15.93 4.45 -31.95
CA ALA A 243 16.28 5.46 -30.97
C ALA A 243 15.14 6.49 -30.87
N VAL A 244 14.79 6.89 -29.64
CA VAL A 244 13.91 8.02 -29.36
C VAL A 244 14.30 9.15 -30.33
N PRO A 245 13.39 9.62 -31.22
CA PRO A 245 13.77 10.59 -32.24
C PRO A 245 14.45 11.78 -31.59
N ALA A 246 15.61 12.22 -32.10
CA ALA A 246 16.38 13.32 -31.51
C ALA A 246 15.56 14.62 -31.37
N ALA A 247 14.50 14.77 -32.17
CA ALA A 247 13.51 15.84 -32.07
C ALA A 247 12.67 15.78 -30.77
N SER A 248 12.39 14.58 -30.25
CA SER A 248 11.71 14.36 -28.97
C SER A 248 12.59 14.70 -27.77
N VAL A 249 13.91 14.52 -27.89
CA VAL A 249 14.88 14.84 -26.82
C VAL A 249 15.19 16.34 -26.74
N LYS A 250 15.24 17.05 -27.88
CA LYS A 250 15.53 18.50 -27.93
C LYS A 250 14.43 19.41 -27.36
N ARG A 251 13.22 18.90 -27.10
CA ARG A 251 12.10 19.67 -26.52
C ARG A 251 11.95 19.54 -24.99
N ILE A 252 12.82 18.77 -24.35
CA ILE A 252 12.81 18.52 -22.89
C ILE A 252 13.72 19.52 -22.14
N GLY A 253 14.29 20.50 -22.84
CA GLY A 253 15.13 21.58 -22.26
C GLY A 253 14.45 22.94 -22.34
#